data_AF-A0A4Y8SGZ5-F1
#
_entry.id   AF-A0A4Y8SGZ5-F1
#
_cell.length_a   1.000
_cell.length_b   1.000
_cell.length_c   1.000
_cell.angle_alpha   90.00
_cell.angle_beta   90.00
_cell.angle_gamma   90.00
#
_symmetry.space_group_name_H-M   'P 1'
#
loop_
_entity.id
_entity.type
_entity.pdbx_description
1 polymer ?
#
loop_
_entity_poly.entity_id
_entity_poly.type
_entity_poly.pdbx_seq_one_letter_code
_entity_poly.pdbx_strand_id
1 'polypeptide(L)'
;MSEESKRLKQYVIDAVVGGNLDRLGPGLASLAEVDPGEYLELTRQMINIDLPKRSSLISCGSRPEFFHADGAVYGAVLTDAPWPCSFERDAHPSGTGLALADVQRTVAETRRDYEATVLKKVAELKEGLSELNFLLGGHSAVDRSIASLARADLTKGHALLVAAVTPTK
;
A
#
# COMPACT_ATOMS: atom_id res chain seq x y z
N MET A 1 2.52 4.98 13.15
CA MET A 1 1.89 3.65 13.00
C MET A 1 1.12 3.32 14.28
N SER A 2 -0.13 2.87 14.16
CA SER A 2 -0.96 2.42 15.30
C SER A 2 -0.55 1.03 15.79
N GLU A 3 -0.95 0.64 17.00
CA GLU A 3 -0.72 -0.72 17.52
C GLU A 3 -1.44 -1.79 16.69
N GLU A 4 -2.62 -1.45 16.15
CA GLU A 4 -3.35 -2.32 15.24
C GLU A 4 -2.59 -2.53 13.92
N SER A 5 -2.04 -1.46 13.34
CA SER A 5 -1.22 -1.55 12.12
C SER A 5 0.03 -2.40 12.36
N LYS A 6 0.72 -2.24 13.50
CA LYS A 6 1.86 -3.10 13.88
C LYS A 6 1.48 -4.57 13.93
N ARG A 7 0.34 -4.89 14.57
CA ARG A 7 -0.16 -6.26 14.69
C ARG A 7 -0.51 -6.85 13.33
N LEU A 8 -1.18 -6.09 12.46
CA LEU A 8 -1.54 -6.54 11.12
C LEU A 8 -0.31 -6.73 10.23
N LYS A 9 0.66 -5.81 10.29
CA LYS A 9 1.96 -5.97 9.65
C LYS A 9 2.63 -7.27 10.07
N GLN A 10 2.74 -7.53 11.38
CA GLN A 10 3.36 -8.75 11.89
C GLN A 10 2.58 -9.99 11.44
N TYR A 11 1.24 -9.94 11.43
CA TYR A 11 0.40 -11.03 10.95
C TYR A 11 0.68 -11.40 9.48
N VAL A 12 0.88 -10.40 8.63
CA VAL A 12 1.28 -10.57 7.22
C VAL A 12 2.67 -11.19 7.12
N ILE A 13 3.64 -10.71 7.90
CA ILE A 13 5.00 -11.27 7.94
C ILE A 13 4.97 -12.72 8.41
N ASP A 14 4.24 -13.02 9.47
CA ASP A 14 4.09 -14.36 10.04
C ASP A 14 3.42 -15.33 9.06
N ALA A 15 2.51 -14.86 8.20
CA ALA A 15 1.93 -15.66 7.14
C ALA A 15 2.99 -16.11 6.13
N VAL A 16 3.92 -15.22 5.75
CA VAL A 16 5.05 -15.56 4.85
C VAL A 16 6.06 -16.48 5.55
N VAL A 17 6.45 -16.14 6.79
CA VAL A 17 7.37 -16.97 7.59
C VAL A 17 6.80 -18.37 7.82
N GLY A 18 5.51 -18.47 8.10
CA GLY A 18 4.80 -19.75 8.30
C GLY A 18 4.47 -20.49 7.01
N GLY A 19 4.69 -19.90 5.82
CA GLY A 19 4.31 -20.49 4.54
C GLY A 19 2.79 -20.67 4.37
N ASN A 20 2.00 -19.78 4.96
CA ASN A 20 0.54 -19.86 4.95
C ASN A 20 -0.07 -18.86 3.95
N LEU A 21 -0.31 -19.33 2.72
CA LEU A 21 -0.90 -18.51 1.66
C LEU A 21 -2.32 -18.06 1.99
N ASP A 22 -3.12 -18.93 2.63
CA ASP A 22 -4.53 -18.64 2.97
C ASP A 22 -4.69 -17.46 3.94
N ARG A 23 -3.66 -17.19 4.75
CA ARG A 23 -3.63 -16.04 5.67
C ARG A 23 -3.08 -14.77 5.05
N LEU A 24 -2.29 -14.89 3.97
CA LEU A 24 -1.63 -13.75 3.34
C LEU A 24 -2.64 -12.76 2.77
N GLY A 25 -3.58 -13.23 1.95
CA GLY A 25 -4.60 -12.40 1.31
C GLY A 25 -5.47 -11.63 2.31
N PRO A 26 -6.12 -12.30 3.27
CA PRO A 26 -6.90 -11.65 4.31
C PRO A 26 -6.08 -10.66 5.16
N GLY A 27 -4.84 -11.03 5.51
CA GLY A 27 -3.95 -10.15 6.27
C GLY A 27 -3.61 -8.86 5.52
N LEU A 28 -3.33 -8.98 4.23
CA LEU A 28 -3.07 -7.84 3.34
C LEU A 28 -4.31 -6.95 3.19
N ALA A 29 -5.50 -7.54 3.03
CA ALA A 29 -6.76 -6.80 2.92
C ALA A 29 -7.04 -5.99 4.20
N SER A 30 -6.91 -6.61 5.38
CA SER A 30 -7.09 -5.90 6.66
C SER A 30 -6.06 -4.80 6.86
N LEU A 31 -4.79 -5.03 6.47
CA LEU A 31 -3.77 -4.00 6.55
C LEU A 31 -4.07 -2.82 5.62
N ALA A 32 -4.59 -3.07 4.42
CA ALA A 32 -4.94 -2.02 3.47
C ALA A 32 -6.04 -1.07 3.99
N GLU A 33 -6.93 -1.55 4.85
CA GLU A 33 -7.97 -0.73 5.49
C GLU A 33 -7.42 0.14 6.63
N VAL A 34 -6.45 -0.36 7.38
CA VAL A 34 -5.92 0.29 8.59
C VAL A 34 -4.73 1.20 8.29
N ASP A 35 -3.80 0.73 7.44
CA ASP A 35 -2.58 1.44 7.07
C ASP A 35 -2.22 1.18 5.60
N PRO A 36 -2.85 1.92 4.66
CA PRO A 36 -2.61 1.73 3.24
C PRO A 36 -1.15 1.98 2.82
N GLY A 37 -0.42 2.83 3.55
CA GLY A 37 0.99 3.11 3.27
C GLY A 37 1.86 1.88 3.52
N GLU A 38 1.69 1.25 4.69
CA GLU A 38 2.42 0.02 5.03
C GLU A 38 2.00 -1.15 4.12
N TYR A 39 0.71 -1.26 3.80
CA TYR A 39 0.22 -2.24 2.82
C TYR A 39 0.92 -2.11 1.46
N LEU A 40 0.99 -0.89 0.91
CA LEU A 40 1.65 -0.65 -0.37
C LEU A 40 3.14 -0.96 -0.32
N GLU A 41 3.81 -0.64 0.79
CA GLU A 41 5.23 -0.92 0.97
C GLU A 41 5.50 -2.42 1.09
N LEU A 42 4.74 -3.17 1.89
CA LEU A 42 4.90 -4.62 2.00
C LEU A 42 4.63 -5.31 0.67
N THR A 43 3.54 -4.96 -0.01
CA THR A 43 3.24 -5.55 -1.33
C THR A 43 4.31 -5.23 -2.37
N ARG A 44 4.92 -4.04 -2.32
CA ARG A 44 6.06 -3.68 -3.17
C ARG A 44 7.27 -4.56 -2.88
N GLN A 45 7.60 -4.77 -1.61
CA GLN A 45 8.72 -5.63 -1.21
C GLN A 45 8.48 -7.11 -1.58
N MET A 46 7.27 -7.61 -1.40
CA MET A 46 6.92 -9.01 -1.71
C MET A 46 7.04 -9.38 -3.20
N ILE A 47 6.89 -8.42 -4.11
CA ILE A 47 6.97 -8.67 -5.56
C ILE A 47 8.28 -8.20 -6.19
N ASN A 48 9.02 -7.35 -5.49
CA ASN A 48 10.31 -6.86 -5.96
C ASN A 48 11.43 -7.86 -5.68
N ILE A 49 11.86 -8.59 -6.70
CA ILE A 49 12.94 -9.57 -6.60
C ILE A 49 14.32 -8.92 -6.40
N ASP A 50 14.46 -7.63 -6.72
CA ASP A 50 15.71 -6.87 -6.62
C ASP A 50 15.86 -6.17 -5.27
N LEU A 51 15.25 -6.72 -4.21
CA LEU A 51 15.40 -6.17 -2.87
C LEU A 51 16.88 -6.24 -2.43
N PRO A 52 17.40 -5.15 -1.84
CA PRO A 52 18.77 -5.12 -1.39
C PRO A 52 18.97 -6.13 -0.25
N LYS A 53 19.93 -7.05 -0.44
CA LYS A 53 20.33 -8.04 0.57
C LYS A 53 21.13 -7.42 1.73
N ARG A 54 21.52 -6.15 1.59
CA ARG A 54 22.20 -5.36 2.62
C ARG A 54 21.40 -4.11 2.90
N SER A 55 21.20 -3.82 4.18
CA SER A 55 20.57 -2.59 4.64
C SER A 55 21.53 -1.80 5.51
N SER A 56 21.61 -0.48 5.27
CA SER A 56 22.39 0.41 6.14
C SER A 56 21.54 0.84 7.33
N LEU A 57 22.12 0.81 8.53
CA LEU A 57 21.53 1.35 9.76
C LEU A 57 21.43 2.89 9.73
N ILE A 58 22.19 3.54 8.85
CA ILE A 58 22.27 5.01 8.74
C ILE A 58 21.33 5.54 7.66
N SER A 59 20.87 4.69 6.73
CA SER A 59 19.95 5.11 5.66
C SER A 59 18.50 5.21 6.14
N CYS A 60 17.80 6.27 5.73
CA CYS A 60 16.36 6.47 5.94
C CYS A 60 15.45 5.57 5.07
N GLY A 61 15.97 4.47 4.52
CA GLY A 61 15.20 3.53 3.70
C GLY A 61 14.34 2.59 4.54
N SER A 62 13.27 2.05 3.95
CA SER A 62 12.51 0.96 4.58
C SER A 62 13.42 -0.27 4.73
N ARG A 63 13.38 -0.88 5.92
CA ARG A 63 14.11 -2.12 6.17
C ARG A 63 13.42 -3.23 5.36
N PRO A 64 14.18 -4.14 4.72
CA PRO A 64 13.58 -5.24 4.00
C PRO A 64 12.94 -6.19 5.02
N GLU A 65 11.63 -6.37 4.91
CA GLU A 65 10.85 -7.33 5.70
C GLU A 65 10.78 -8.70 5.02
N PHE A 66 11.11 -8.75 3.71
CA PHE A 66 11.10 -9.96 2.90
C PHE A 66 12.43 -10.21 2.21
N PHE A 67 12.72 -11.49 1.99
CA PHE A 67 13.91 -11.96 1.30
C PHE A 67 13.51 -12.90 0.16
N HIS A 68 14.09 -12.70 -1.02
CA HIS A 68 13.81 -13.51 -2.21
C HIS A 68 14.96 -14.46 -2.49
N ALA A 69 14.66 -15.75 -2.60
CA ALA A 69 15.60 -16.79 -3.02
C ALA A 69 14.85 -17.98 -3.63
N ASP A 70 15.50 -18.66 -4.56
CA ASP A 70 15.04 -19.96 -5.09
C ASP A 70 13.58 -19.99 -5.59
N GLY A 71 13.09 -18.87 -6.13
CA GLY A 71 11.71 -18.74 -6.62
C GLY A 71 10.66 -18.62 -5.50
N ALA A 72 11.08 -18.30 -4.27
CA ALA A 72 10.23 -18.12 -3.11
C ALA A 72 10.51 -16.80 -2.38
N VAL A 73 9.52 -16.37 -1.61
CA VAL A 73 9.55 -15.19 -0.73
C VAL A 73 9.56 -15.67 0.71
N TYR A 74 10.56 -15.23 1.47
CA TYR A 74 10.76 -15.54 2.88
C TYR A 74 10.59 -14.28 3.72
N GLY A 75 10.35 -14.44 5.02
CA GLY A 75 10.58 -13.33 5.95
C GLY A 75 12.07 -13.00 6.02
N ALA A 76 12.42 -11.73 6.14
CA ALA A 76 13.81 -11.30 6.29
C ALA A 76 14.20 -11.20 7.77
N VAL A 77 15.36 -11.75 8.12
CA VAL A 77 16.04 -11.49 9.40
C VAL A 77 17.34 -10.77 9.13
N LEU A 78 17.55 -9.66 9.83
CA LEU A 78 18.73 -8.82 9.67
C LEU A 78 19.81 -9.21 10.70
N THR A 79 20.97 -9.65 10.22
CA THR A 79 22.14 -9.94 11.05
C THR A 79 23.18 -8.84 10.89
N ASP A 80 24.03 -8.62 11.90
CA ASP A 80 25.07 -7.60 11.82
C ASP A 80 26.16 -8.01 10.82
N ALA A 81 26.53 -7.10 9.92
CA ALA A 81 27.56 -7.37 8.93
C ALA A 81 28.96 -7.43 9.58
N PRO A 82 29.87 -8.27 9.05
CA PRO A 82 31.22 -8.39 9.57
C PRO A 82 32.02 -7.09 9.41
N TRP A 83 33.01 -6.90 10.28
CA TRP A 83 33.92 -5.75 10.24
C TRP A 83 34.64 -5.67 8.88
N PRO A 84 34.78 -4.48 8.25
CA PRO A 84 34.55 -3.12 8.78
C PRO A 84 33.12 -2.56 8.58
N CYS A 85 32.17 -3.35 8.08
CA CYS A 85 30.81 -2.89 7.74
C CYS A 85 29.86 -2.80 8.95
N SER A 86 30.32 -2.28 10.10
CA SER A 86 29.57 -2.29 11.38
C SER A 86 28.22 -1.55 11.37
N PHE A 87 27.95 -0.76 10.31
CA PHE A 87 26.69 -0.03 10.13
C PHE A 87 25.78 -0.66 9.07
N GLU A 88 26.13 -1.84 8.57
CA GLU A 88 25.33 -2.61 7.63
C GLU A 88 24.75 -3.84 8.31
N ARG A 89 23.59 -4.29 7.82
CA ARG A 89 23.00 -5.57 8.17
C ARG A 89 22.71 -6.39 6.94
N ASP A 90 23.10 -7.65 6.98
CA ASP A 90 22.81 -8.64 5.95
C ASP A 90 21.41 -9.24 6.21
N ALA A 91 20.58 -9.29 5.16
CA ALA A 91 19.28 -9.93 5.20
C ALA A 91 19.41 -11.42 4.89
N HIS A 92 18.78 -12.24 5.72
CA HIS A 92 18.74 -13.70 5.57
C HIS A 92 17.29 -14.19 5.50
N PRO A 93 17.03 -15.29 4.77
CA PRO A 93 15.71 -15.90 4.74
C PRO A 93 15.36 -16.48 6.10
N SER A 94 14.09 -16.38 6.47
CA SER A 94 13.51 -16.95 7.67
C SER A 94 12.16 -17.62 7.37
N GLY A 95 11.96 -18.78 8.00
CA GLY A 95 10.72 -19.57 7.88
C GLY A 95 10.66 -20.46 6.64
N THR A 96 9.46 -20.98 6.40
CA THR A 96 9.14 -21.88 5.26
C THR A 96 9.11 -21.11 3.94
N GLY A 97 8.68 -19.85 3.98
CA GLY A 97 8.46 -19.03 2.80
C GLY A 97 7.25 -19.45 1.97
N LEU A 98 6.97 -18.68 0.93
CA LEU A 98 5.89 -18.91 -0.03
C LEU A 98 6.44 -18.86 -1.46
N ALA A 99 5.85 -19.63 -2.37
CA ALA A 99 6.22 -19.57 -3.78
C ALA A 99 5.95 -18.18 -4.35
N LEU A 100 6.93 -17.60 -5.06
CA LEU A 100 6.86 -16.24 -5.58
C LEU A 100 5.66 -16.05 -6.51
N ALA A 101 5.36 -17.05 -7.35
CA ALA A 101 4.22 -16.99 -8.27
C ALA A 101 2.87 -16.88 -7.54
N ASP A 102 2.73 -17.57 -6.40
CA ASP A 102 1.50 -17.51 -5.61
C ASP A 102 1.41 -16.19 -4.83
N VAL A 103 2.52 -15.71 -4.26
CA VAL A 103 2.58 -14.38 -3.64
C VAL A 103 2.22 -13.28 -4.64
N GLN A 104 2.79 -13.32 -5.84
CA GLN A 104 2.49 -12.37 -6.91
C GLN A 104 1.00 -12.40 -7.29
N ARG A 105 0.40 -13.60 -7.38
CA ARG A 105 -1.02 -13.74 -7.66
C ARG A 105 -1.87 -13.11 -6.56
N THR A 106 -1.63 -13.48 -5.31
CA THR A 106 -2.37 -12.95 -4.15
C THR A 106 -2.22 -11.44 -4.02
N VAL A 107 -1.00 -10.91 -4.15
CA VAL A 107 -0.76 -9.45 -4.12
C VAL A 107 -1.48 -8.75 -5.26
N ALA A 108 -1.51 -9.33 -6.46
CA ALA A 108 -2.23 -8.74 -7.59
C ALA A 108 -3.75 -8.73 -7.37
N GLU A 109 -4.31 -9.75 -6.73
CA GLU A 109 -5.72 -9.81 -6.35
C GLU A 109 -6.05 -8.76 -5.29
N THR A 110 -5.31 -8.70 -4.18
CA THR A 110 -5.55 -7.72 -3.13
C THR A 110 -5.34 -6.29 -3.61
N ARG A 111 -4.39 -6.06 -4.52
CA ARG A 111 -4.18 -4.74 -5.15
C ARG A 111 -5.37 -4.34 -6.02
N ARG A 112 -5.91 -5.25 -6.82
CA ARG A 112 -7.12 -4.98 -7.61
C ARG A 112 -8.31 -4.61 -6.72
N ASP A 113 -8.50 -5.31 -5.62
CA ASP A 113 -9.61 -5.02 -4.68
C ASP A 113 -9.42 -3.67 -3.98
N TYR A 114 -8.19 -3.36 -3.58
CA TYR A 114 -7.83 -2.07 -3.00
C TYR A 114 -8.03 -0.92 -4.01
N GLU A 115 -7.55 -1.07 -5.25
CA GLU A 115 -7.74 -0.10 -6.33
C GLU A 115 -9.21 0.11 -6.66
N ALA A 116 -10.02 -0.96 -6.71
CA ALA A 116 -11.47 -0.87 -6.90
C ALA A 116 -12.13 -0.06 -5.77
N THR A 117 -11.67 -0.23 -4.53
CA THR A 117 -12.15 0.53 -3.38
C THR A 117 -11.79 2.01 -3.50
N VAL A 118 -10.56 2.33 -3.89
CA VAL A 118 -10.12 3.71 -4.16
C VAL A 118 -10.94 4.35 -5.27
N LEU A 119 -11.13 3.64 -6.39
CA LEU A 119 -11.94 4.10 -7.52
C LEU A 119 -13.39 4.37 -7.10
N LYS A 120 -13.98 3.49 -6.28
CA LYS A 120 -15.32 3.67 -5.72
C LYS A 120 -15.39 4.96 -4.89
N LYS A 121 -14.40 5.22 -4.03
CA LYS A 121 -14.35 6.45 -3.22
C LYS A 121 -14.20 7.71 -4.06
N VAL A 122 -13.42 7.64 -5.14
CA VAL A 122 -13.32 8.75 -6.11
C VAL A 122 -14.68 8.98 -6.79
N ALA A 123 -15.41 7.92 -7.16
CA ALA A 123 -16.75 8.04 -7.74
C ALA A 123 -17.77 8.64 -6.76
N GLU A 124 -17.77 8.20 -5.49
CA GLU A 124 -18.63 8.74 -4.43
C GLU A 124 -18.40 10.25 -4.22
N LEU A 125 -17.14 10.73 -4.35
CA LEU A 125 -16.82 12.16 -4.28
C LEU A 125 -17.56 12.97 -5.35
N LYS A 126 -17.72 12.44 -6.57
CA LYS A 126 -18.46 13.09 -7.67
C LYS A 126 -19.93 13.28 -7.31
N GLU A 127 -20.54 12.29 -6.68
CA GLU A 127 -21.93 12.33 -6.23
C GLU A 127 -22.10 13.39 -5.14
N GLY A 128 -21.24 13.38 -4.13
CA GLY A 128 -21.24 14.39 -3.06
C GLY A 128 -21.03 15.81 -3.59
N LEU A 129 -20.14 16.00 -4.56
CA LEU A 129 -19.96 17.29 -5.25
C LEU A 129 -21.22 17.74 -5.98
N SER A 130 -21.98 16.80 -6.58
CA SER A 130 -23.21 17.09 -7.30
C SER A 130 -24.35 17.48 -6.35
N GLU A 131 -24.49 16.77 -5.22
CA GLU A 131 -25.45 17.09 -4.17
C GLU A 131 -25.21 18.46 -3.54
N LEU A 132 -23.94 18.76 -3.19
CA LEU A 132 -23.56 20.06 -2.66
C LEU A 132 -23.95 21.20 -3.64
N ASN A 133 -23.76 20.97 -4.93
CA ASN A 133 -24.11 21.91 -5.98
C ASN A 133 -25.63 22.17 -6.05
N PHE A 134 -26.44 21.12 -5.87
CA PHE A 134 -27.90 21.24 -5.83
C PHE A 134 -28.35 22.10 -4.65
N LEU A 135 -27.80 21.84 -3.45
CA LEU A 135 -28.12 22.60 -2.24
C LEU A 135 -27.71 24.08 -2.35
N LEU A 136 -26.53 24.35 -2.93
CA LEU A 136 -26.03 25.72 -3.13
C LEU A 136 -26.88 26.54 -4.12
N GLY A 137 -27.67 25.89 -4.99
CA GLY A 137 -28.61 26.55 -5.89
C GLY A 137 -29.67 27.40 -5.18
N GLY A 138 -29.98 27.10 -3.90
CA GLY A 138 -30.93 27.85 -3.08
C GLY A 138 -30.39 29.15 -2.46
N HIS A 139 -29.09 29.43 -2.57
CA HIS A 139 -28.46 30.58 -1.90
C HIS A 139 -28.54 31.90 -2.69
N SER A 140 -28.10 33.00 -2.06
CA SER A 140 -28.08 34.34 -2.65
C SER A 140 -27.17 34.42 -3.89
N ALA A 141 -27.35 35.43 -4.75
CA ALA A 141 -26.56 35.58 -5.97
C ALA A 141 -25.05 35.72 -5.71
N VAL A 142 -24.65 36.33 -4.59
CA VAL A 142 -23.25 36.47 -4.17
C VAL A 142 -22.68 35.12 -3.75
N ASP A 143 -23.44 34.34 -2.98
CA ASP A 143 -23.04 32.99 -2.55
C ASP A 143 -22.90 32.05 -3.75
N ARG A 144 -23.79 32.17 -4.76
CA ARG A 144 -23.69 31.39 -6.01
C ARG A 144 -22.41 31.67 -6.79
N SER A 145 -21.93 32.92 -6.79
CA SER A 145 -20.70 33.30 -7.48
C SER A 145 -19.47 32.64 -6.86
N ILE A 146 -19.36 32.70 -5.52
CA ILE A 146 -18.26 32.07 -4.77
C ILE A 146 -18.34 30.53 -4.86
N ALA A 147 -19.54 29.97 -4.74
CA ALA A 147 -19.78 28.53 -4.95
C ALA A 147 -19.38 28.06 -6.35
N SER A 148 -19.62 28.88 -7.38
CA SER A 148 -19.24 28.55 -8.77
C SER A 148 -17.72 28.48 -8.96
N LEU A 149 -16.94 29.32 -8.28
CA LEU A 149 -15.47 29.25 -8.31
C LEU A 149 -14.98 27.97 -7.64
N ALA A 150 -15.45 27.69 -6.42
CA ALA A 150 -15.09 26.46 -5.70
C ALA A 150 -15.46 25.20 -6.49
N ARG A 151 -16.60 25.20 -7.18
CA ARG A 151 -17.04 24.12 -8.07
C ARG A 151 -16.05 23.84 -9.20
N ALA A 152 -15.56 24.88 -9.88
CA ALA A 152 -14.65 24.71 -11.00
C ALA A 152 -13.36 24.02 -10.55
N ASP A 153 -12.83 24.41 -9.39
CA ASP A 153 -11.61 23.83 -8.83
C ASP A 153 -11.83 22.40 -8.32
N LEU A 154 -12.96 22.13 -7.66
CA LEU A 154 -13.33 20.78 -7.23
C LEU A 154 -13.53 19.83 -8.41
N THR A 155 -14.12 20.31 -9.51
CA THR A 155 -14.31 19.51 -10.74
C THR A 155 -12.96 19.18 -11.39
N LYS A 156 -12.05 20.15 -11.47
CA LYS A 156 -10.67 19.92 -11.94
C LYS A 156 -9.93 18.94 -11.03
N GLY A 157 -10.01 19.15 -9.72
CA GLY A 157 -9.39 18.28 -8.72
C GLY A 157 -9.89 16.84 -8.82
N HIS A 158 -11.20 16.65 -8.97
CA HIS A 158 -11.78 15.33 -9.18
C HIS A 158 -11.28 14.68 -10.48
N ALA A 159 -11.21 15.42 -11.59
CA ALA A 159 -10.67 14.89 -12.85
C ALA A 159 -9.19 14.47 -12.71
N LEU A 160 -8.38 15.25 -11.98
CA LEU A 160 -6.99 14.89 -11.68
C LEU A 160 -6.89 13.65 -10.79
N LEU A 161 -7.77 13.52 -9.79
CA LEU A 161 -7.83 12.32 -8.94
C LEU A 161 -8.17 11.08 -9.77
N VAL A 162 -9.21 11.15 -10.62
CA VAL A 162 -9.56 10.06 -11.54
C VAL A 162 -8.37 9.69 -12.43
N ALA A 163 -7.68 10.68 -13.00
CA ALA A 163 -6.50 10.44 -13.83
C ALA A 163 -5.35 9.79 -13.04
N ALA A 164 -5.16 10.14 -11.77
CA ALA A 164 -4.12 9.56 -10.92
C ALA A 164 -4.40 8.11 -10.52
N VAL A 165 -5.67 7.71 -10.39
CA VAL A 165 -6.06 6.36 -9.95
C VAL A 165 -6.46 5.43 -11.10
N THR A 166 -6.69 5.97 -12.30
CA THR A 166 -6.95 5.15 -13.49
C THR A 166 -5.60 4.69 -14.07
N PRO A 167 -5.36 3.38 -14.20
CA PRO A 167 -4.10 2.90 -14.77
C PRO A 167 -3.92 3.45 -16.19
N THR A 168 -2.83 4.19 -16.41
CA THR A 168 -2.33 4.47 -17.76
C THR A 168 -1.85 3.14 -18.34
N LYS A 169 -2.49 2.73 -19.44
CA LYS A 169 -2.17 1.51 -20.20
C LYS A 169 -0.68 1.37 -20.50
#